data_AF-A0A550H7E5-F1
#
_entry.id   AF-A0A550H7E5-F1
#
_cell.length_a   1.000
_cell.length_b   1.000
_cell.length_c   1.000
_cell.angle_alpha   90.00
_cell.angle_beta   90.00
_cell.angle_gamma   90.00
#
_symmetry.space_group_name_H-M   'P 1'
#
loop_
_entity.id
_entity.type
_entity.pdbx_description
1 polymer ?
#
loop_
_entity_poly.entity_id
_entity_poly.type
_entity_poly.pdbx_seq_one_letter_code
_entity_poly.pdbx_strand_id
1 'polypeptide(L)'
;MIFKRIKSEGLAHISYFIGSKKECVVIDPRRDCEVYANLARREELSIKYIFETHRNEDYVIGSRELAHQTGARIFHGPGLDFRYGETVVDGQSFHFGWMKLIAIHTPGHTDESMS
;
A
#
# COMPACT_ATOMS: atom_id res chain seq x y z
N MET A 1 8.45 -13.83 -8.04
CA MET A 1 8.23 -12.49 -7.43
C MET A 1 7.83 -11.56 -8.56
N ILE A 2 6.78 -10.77 -8.36
CA ILE A 2 6.36 -9.70 -9.26
C ILE A 2 6.67 -8.38 -8.58
N PHE A 3 7.29 -7.45 -9.30
CA PHE A 3 7.54 -6.09 -8.84
C PHE A 3 7.15 -5.14 -9.96
N LYS A 4 6.13 -4.33 -9.74
CA LYS A 4 5.62 -3.37 -10.72
C LYS A 4 5.57 -1.99 -10.10
N ARG A 5 6.22 -1.05 -10.76
CA ARG A 5 6.12 0.38 -10.50
C ARG A 5 4.99 0.95 -11.36
N ILE A 6 4.01 1.59 -10.74
CA ILE A 6 2.85 2.17 -11.42
C ILE A 6 2.89 3.68 -11.17
N LYS A 7 3.03 4.44 -12.26
CA LYS A 7 3.11 5.90 -12.23
C LYS A 7 1.71 6.51 -12.43
N SER A 8 1.40 7.54 -11.66
CA SER A 8 0.26 8.41 -11.94
C SER A 8 0.69 9.50 -12.93
N GLU A 9 0.07 9.51 -14.11
CA GLU A 9 0.34 10.53 -15.12
C GLU A 9 -0.01 11.93 -14.59
N GLY A 10 0.88 12.90 -14.85
CA GLY A 10 0.71 14.30 -14.42
C GLY A 10 1.00 14.61 -12.95
N LEU A 11 1.04 13.62 -12.05
CA LEU A 11 1.20 13.85 -10.60
C LEU A 11 2.61 13.59 -10.07
N ALA A 12 3.52 13.07 -10.90
CA ALA A 12 4.84 12.56 -10.48
C ALA A 12 4.80 11.51 -9.34
N HIS A 13 3.62 11.01 -8.99
CA HIS A 13 3.38 10.00 -7.97
C HIS A 13 3.69 8.59 -8.49
N ILE A 14 4.29 7.77 -7.62
CA ILE A 14 4.66 6.39 -7.88
C ILE A 14 4.06 5.51 -6.79
N SER A 15 3.40 4.46 -7.25
CA SER A 15 2.88 3.37 -6.43
C SER A 15 3.56 2.06 -6.80
N TYR A 16 3.52 1.08 -5.90
CA TYR A 16 4.14 -0.22 -6.11
C TYR A 16 3.14 -1.35 -5.93
N PHE A 17 3.22 -2.33 -6.82
CA PHE A 17 2.54 -3.61 -6.70
C PHE A 17 3.60 -4.71 -6.58
N ILE A 18 3.58 -5.44 -5.47
CA ILE A 18 4.59 -6.46 -5.16
C ILE A 18 3.88 -7.79 -4.91
N GLY A 19 4.17 -8.80 -5.73
CA GLY A 19 3.53 -10.12 -5.68
C GLY A 19 4.49 -11.25 -5.33
N SER A 20 4.02 -12.19 -4.50
CA SER A 20 4.71 -13.42 -4.15
C SER A 20 3.73 -14.57 -3.97
N LYS A 21 3.97 -15.69 -4.67
CA LYS A 21 3.03 -16.82 -4.73
C LYS A 21 1.63 -16.40 -5.18
N LYS A 22 0.62 -16.54 -4.32
CA LYS A 22 -0.78 -16.17 -4.59
C LYS A 22 -1.19 -14.88 -3.88
N GLU A 23 -0.24 -14.16 -3.27
CA GLU A 23 -0.51 -12.96 -2.49
C GLU A 23 0.27 -11.77 -3.06
N CYS A 24 -0.29 -10.58 -2.91
CA CYS A 24 0.41 -9.34 -3.22
C CYS A 24 0.08 -8.23 -2.23
N VAL A 25 0.87 -7.17 -2.30
CA VAL A 25 0.67 -5.93 -1.57
C VAL A 25 0.72 -4.75 -2.52
N VAL A 26 0.06 -3.66 -2.13
CA VAL A 26 0.11 -2.38 -2.84
C VAL A 26 0.62 -1.31 -1.90
N ILE A 27 1.57 -0.49 -2.35
CA ILE A 27 2.11 0.65 -1.62
C ILE A 27 1.68 1.93 -2.35
N ASP A 28 1.09 2.86 -1.59
CA ASP A 28 0.57 4.16 -2.02
C ASP A 28 -0.38 4.09 -3.24
N PRO A 29 -1.52 3.38 -3.15
CA PRO A 29 -2.41 3.22 -4.30
C PRO A 29 -2.99 4.57 -4.76
N ARG A 30 -2.96 4.82 -6.07
CA ARG A 30 -3.69 5.93 -6.70
C ARG A 30 -5.21 5.74 -6.62
N ARG A 31 -5.96 6.84 -6.76
CA ARG A 31 -7.43 6.84 -6.59
C ARG A 31 -8.19 5.94 -7.55
N ASP A 32 -7.83 5.96 -8.83
CA ASP A 32 -8.30 5.03 -9.87
C ASP A 32 -7.63 3.66 -9.69
N CYS A 33 -8.05 2.99 -8.62
CA CYS A 33 -7.37 1.81 -8.08
C CYS A 33 -7.67 0.50 -8.83
N GLU A 34 -8.52 0.53 -9.86
CA GLU A 34 -8.84 -0.66 -10.67
C GLU A 34 -7.59 -1.24 -11.34
N VAL A 35 -6.57 -0.41 -11.61
CA VAL A 35 -5.29 -0.88 -12.16
C VAL A 35 -4.65 -1.98 -11.31
N TYR A 36 -4.76 -1.88 -9.98
CA TYR A 36 -4.18 -2.87 -9.06
C TYR A 36 -5.06 -4.13 -8.97
N ALA A 37 -6.38 -3.96 -8.85
CA ALA A 37 -7.32 -5.08 -8.78
C ALA A 37 -7.31 -5.92 -10.06
N ASN A 38 -7.26 -5.26 -11.22
CA ASN A 38 -7.15 -5.92 -12.52
C ASN A 38 -5.81 -6.63 -12.69
N LEU A 39 -4.71 -6.01 -12.25
CA LEU A 39 -3.39 -6.65 -12.26
C LEU A 39 -3.36 -7.88 -11.35
N ALA A 40 -3.89 -7.79 -10.12
CA ALA A 40 -3.99 -8.92 -9.22
C ALA A 40 -4.80 -10.07 -9.82
N ARG A 41 -5.96 -9.77 -10.42
CA ARG A 41 -6.80 -10.78 -11.11
C ARG A 41 -6.07 -11.45 -12.26
N ARG A 42 -5.38 -10.67 -13.10
CA ARG A 42 -4.62 -11.17 -14.26
C ARG A 42 -3.49 -12.11 -13.84
N GLU A 43 -2.81 -11.78 -12.74
CA GLU A 43 -1.66 -12.55 -12.24
C GLU A 43 -2.09 -13.63 -11.23
N GLU A 44 -3.40 -13.85 -11.03
CA GLU A 44 -3.97 -14.82 -10.07
C GLU A 44 -3.50 -14.61 -8.63
N LEU A 45 -3.41 -13.34 -8.20
CA LEU A 45 -2.98 -12.91 -6.88
C LEU A 45 -4.13 -12.31 -6.07
N SER A 46 -4.08 -12.48 -4.75
CA SER A 46 -4.95 -11.78 -3.79
C SER A 46 -4.19 -10.62 -3.14
N ILE A 47 -4.74 -9.41 -3.24
CA ILE A 47 -4.19 -8.24 -2.54
C ILE A 47 -4.46 -8.41 -1.04
N LYS A 48 -3.41 -8.65 -0.27
CA LYS A 48 -3.49 -8.95 1.16
C LYS A 48 -3.41 -7.68 1.99
N TYR A 49 -2.46 -6.81 1.64
CA TYR A 49 -2.15 -5.59 2.37
C TYR A 49 -2.03 -4.39 1.43
N ILE A 50 -2.48 -3.25 1.93
CA ILE A 50 -2.29 -1.94 1.34
C ILE A 50 -1.52 -1.11 2.36
N PHE A 51 -0.42 -0.49 1.94
CA PHE A 51 0.39 0.38 2.79
C PHE A 51 0.34 1.80 2.26
N GLU A 52 0.17 2.75 3.16
CA GLU A 52 0.34 4.18 2.93
C GLU A 52 1.63 4.60 3.63
N THR A 53 2.59 5.15 2.88
CA THR A 53 3.87 5.59 3.45
C THR A 53 3.68 6.79 4.37
N HIS A 54 2.72 7.66 4.06
CA HIS A 54 2.36 8.85 4.84
C HIS A 54 1.00 9.38 4.41
N ARG A 55 0.43 10.34 5.16
CA ARG A 55 -0.72 11.12 4.71
C ARG A 55 -0.28 11.99 3.53
N ASN A 56 -0.81 11.66 2.36
CA ASN A 56 -0.52 12.39 1.13
C ASN A 56 -1.30 13.72 1.08
N GLU A 57 -0.63 14.80 0.69
CA GLU A 57 -1.24 16.15 0.54
C GLU A 57 -1.48 16.53 -0.93
N ASP A 58 -0.96 15.75 -1.88
CA ASP A 58 -0.90 16.13 -3.30
C ASP A 58 -2.00 15.44 -4.13
N TYR A 59 -2.57 14.35 -3.61
CA TYR A 59 -3.59 13.55 -4.28
C TYR A 59 -4.46 12.78 -3.29
N VAL A 60 -5.60 12.29 -3.77
CA VAL A 60 -6.50 11.44 -2.97
C VAL A 60 -6.03 9.99 -3.05
N ILE A 61 -5.74 9.39 -1.91
CA ILE A 61 -5.32 7.99 -1.81
C ILE A 61 -6.45 7.02 -2.20
N GLY A 62 -6.07 5.91 -2.83
CA GLY A 62 -6.99 4.86 -3.32
C GLY A 62 -7.30 3.73 -2.32
N SER A 63 -6.67 3.73 -1.14
CA SER A 63 -6.63 2.54 -0.26
C SER A 63 -8.00 2.05 0.18
N ARG A 64 -8.91 2.94 0.57
CA ARG A 64 -10.27 2.57 1.01
C ARG A 64 -11.08 1.91 -0.09
N GLU A 65 -10.98 2.43 -1.32
CA GLU A 65 -11.68 1.86 -2.47
C GLU A 65 -11.07 0.51 -2.85
N LEU A 66 -9.75 0.41 -2.88
CA LEU A 66 -9.07 -0.84 -3.19
C LEU A 66 -9.35 -1.92 -2.14
N ALA A 67 -9.34 -1.56 -0.85
CA ALA A 67 -9.70 -2.45 0.24
C ALA A 67 -11.16 -2.90 0.12
N HIS A 68 -12.09 -2.01 -0.22
CA HIS A 68 -13.49 -2.37 -0.45
C HIS A 68 -13.65 -3.38 -1.59
N GLN A 69 -12.89 -3.24 -2.68
CA GLN A 69 -12.95 -4.16 -3.83
C GLN A 69 -12.28 -5.53 -3.57
N THR A 70 -11.34 -5.60 -2.63
CA THR A 70 -10.43 -6.76 -2.50
C THR A 70 -10.48 -7.45 -1.14
N GLY A 71 -11.00 -6.79 -0.11
CA GLY A 71 -10.91 -7.24 1.28
C GLY A 71 -9.54 -7.04 1.93
N ALA A 72 -8.61 -6.34 1.27
CA ALA A 72 -7.27 -6.08 1.80
C ALA A 72 -7.30 -5.20 3.07
N ARG A 73 -6.35 -5.43 3.98
CA ARG A 73 -6.15 -4.57 5.16
C ARG A 73 -5.27 -3.37 4.81
N ILE A 74 -5.59 -2.21 5.38
CA ILE A 74 -4.88 -0.96 5.15
C ILE A 74 -4.00 -0.64 6.36
N PHE A 75 -2.79 -0.15 6.09
CA PHE A 75 -1.79 0.17 7.10
C PHE A 75 -1.16 1.55 6.83
N HIS A 76 -0.92 2.30 7.89
CA HIS A 76 -0.29 3.64 7.89
C HIS A 76 0.55 3.83 9.16
N GLY A 77 1.36 4.89 9.22
CA GLY A 77 2.20 5.17 10.38
C GLY A 77 1.47 5.72 11.61
N PRO A 78 2.23 5.94 12.71
CA PRO A 78 1.70 6.36 14.00
C PRO A 78 1.49 7.88 14.12
N GLY A 79 0.66 8.32 15.06
CA GLY A 79 0.55 9.74 15.45
C GLY A 79 -0.64 10.49 14.88
N LEU A 80 -1.28 9.98 13.83
CA LEU A 80 -2.50 10.55 13.26
C LEU A 80 -3.71 9.60 13.40
N ASP A 81 -4.89 10.15 13.73
CA ASP A 81 -6.16 9.41 13.65
C ASP A 81 -6.68 9.39 12.21
N PHE A 82 -6.24 8.40 11.43
CA PHE A 82 -6.66 8.21 10.03
C PHE A 82 -8.15 7.85 9.89
N ARG A 83 -8.86 7.45 10.95
CA ARG A 83 -10.27 7.00 10.92
C ARG A 83 -10.56 5.74 10.10
N TYR A 84 -9.56 5.16 9.44
CA TYR A 84 -9.59 3.88 8.73
C TYR A 84 -8.25 3.19 8.91
N GLY A 85 -8.16 1.91 8.50
CA GLY A 85 -6.93 1.12 8.54
C GLY A 85 -6.35 0.93 9.94
N GLU A 86 -5.12 0.44 9.98
CA GLU A 86 -4.42 0.08 11.21
C GLU A 86 -3.05 0.77 11.29
N THR A 87 -2.69 1.23 12.49
CA THR A 87 -1.38 1.83 12.74
C THR A 87 -0.28 0.77 12.77
N VAL A 88 0.78 1.02 12.01
CA VAL A 88 2.00 0.22 11.99
C VAL A 88 2.95 0.69 13.08
N VAL A 89 3.68 -0.27 13.68
CA VAL A 89 4.77 0.02 14.61
C VAL A 89 6.13 -0.23 13.96
N ASP A 90 7.15 0.51 14.40
CA ASP A 90 8.53 0.32 13.96
C ASP A 90 8.99 -1.14 14.17
N GLY A 91 9.65 -1.72 13.16
CA GLY A 91 10.09 -3.11 13.15
C GLY A 91 8.98 -4.14 12.89
N GLN A 92 7.72 -3.73 12.73
CA GLN A 92 6.62 -4.66 12.45
C GLN A 92 6.83 -5.40 11.13
N SER A 93 6.66 -6.72 11.17
CA SER A 93 6.86 -7.59 10.01
C SER A 93 5.54 -8.04 9.40
N PHE A 94 5.41 -7.90 8.08
CA PHE A 94 4.28 -8.33 7.28
C PHE A 94 4.69 -9.43 6.30
N HIS A 95 3.96 -10.55 6.32
CA HIS A 95 4.27 -11.72 5.50
C HIS A 95 3.26 -11.89 4.37
N PHE A 96 3.75 -12.03 3.14
CA PHE A 96 2.93 -12.35 1.97
C PHE A 96 3.68 -13.28 1.01
N GLY A 97 3.08 -14.42 0.69
CA GLY A 97 3.74 -15.51 -0.01
C GLY A 97 5.02 -15.94 0.71
N TRP A 98 6.17 -15.76 0.06
CA TRP A 98 7.49 -16.00 0.63
C TRP A 98 8.24 -14.73 1.04
N MET A 99 7.61 -13.57 0.92
CA MET A 99 8.24 -12.28 1.19
C MET A 99 7.89 -11.81 2.60
N LYS A 100 8.80 -11.02 3.16
CA LYS A 100 8.62 -10.27 4.39
C LYS A 100 8.91 -8.79 4.13
N LEU A 101 7.97 -7.93 4.49
CA LEU A 101 8.19 -6.48 4.60
C LEU A 101 8.38 -6.13 6.07
N ILE A 102 9.32 -5.25 6.37
CA ILE A 102 9.58 -4.75 7.72
C ILE A 102 9.35 -3.24 7.65
N ALA A 103 8.45 -2.73 8.48
CA ALA A 103 8.20 -1.31 8.55
C ALA A 103 9.29 -0.60 9.35
N ILE A 104 9.71 0.56 8.86
CA ILE A 104 10.68 1.44 9.51
C ILE A 104 10.00 2.79 9.70
N HIS A 105 9.94 3.30 10.94
CA HIS A 105 9.44 4.65 11.19
C HIS A 105 10.47 5.67 10.73
N THR A 106 10.11 6.48 9.74
CA THR A 106 11.00 7.41 9.04
C THR A 106 10.42 8.83 9.04
N PRO A 107 10.18 9.43 10.22
CA PRO A 107 9.58 10.76 10.31
C PRO A 107 10.47 11.81 9.63
N GLY A 108 9.84 12.81 9.04
CA GLY A 108 10.55 13.93 8.42
C GLY A 108 9.68 14.68 7.42
N HIS A 109 9.25 14.03 6.35
CA HIS A 109 8.29 14.63 5.43
C HIS A 109 6.93 14.85 6.13
N THR A 110 6.50 13.84 6.89
CA THR A 110 5.41 13.92 7.87
C THR A 110 5.83 13.19 9.15
N ASP A 111 5.16 13.44 10.27
CA ASP A 111 5.50 12.81 11.55
C ASP A 111 5.19 11.31 11.57
N GLU A 112 4.19 10.89 10.80
CA GLU A 112 3.77 9.50 10.66
C GLU A 112 4.46 8.75 9.51
N SER A 113 5.43 9.35 8.82
CA SER A 113 6.08 8.71 7.66
C SER A 113 6.71 7.35 8.00
N MET A 114 6.45 6.35 7.16
CA MET A 114 6.97 4.98 7.24
C MET A 114 7.70 4.59 5.94
N SER A 115 8.66 3.68 6.04
CA SER A 115 9.36 3.03 4.91
C SER A 115 9.37 1.51 5.02
#